data_AF-A0AAD6FTV5-F1
#
_entry.id   AF-A0AAD6FTV5-F1
#
_cell.length_a   1.000
_cell.length_b   1.000
_cell.length_c   1.000
_cell.angle_alpha   90.00
_cell.angle_beta   90.00
_cell.angle_gamma   90.00
#
_symmetry.space_group_name_H-M   'P 1'
#
loop_
_entity.id
_entity.type
_entity.pdbx_description
1 polymer ?
#
loop_
_entity_poly.entity_id
_entity_poly.type
_entity_poly.pdbx_seq_one_letter_code
_entity_poly.pdbx_strand_id
1 'polypeptide(L)'
;ASITSSSSTSDSVAAGTWSSGRDCEQVNPWAESSPDDHRCGPQGPSDPREREREQHDMNKRLLDPTNTLQFDDFKKSYGEILHRWGLREKRADVLKFASCPPEPHKGIEFGVYCCHCRSQARGTQCAVCKRLTFQCAICHVAVRGSSNFCLSCGHGGHTSHMMDWFRRQDECPAGCGCHCLLQSTF
;
A
#
# COMPACT_ATOMS: atom_id res chain seq x y z
N ALA A 1 37.00 -16.57 -14.71
CA ALA A 1 37.57 -15.27 -14.27
C ALA A 1 36.45 -14.24 -14.43
N SER A 2 35.78 -13.88 -13.34
CA SER A 2 36.05 -12.65 -12.54
C SER A 2 35.12 -11.52 -13.00
N ILE A 3 33.99 -11.32 -12.31
CA ILE A 3 33.62 -10.15 -11.44
C ILE A 3 33.63 -8.81 -12.19
N THR A 4 32.58 -7.98 -12.19
CA THR A 4 32.09 -7.07 -11.10
C THR A 4 30.82 -6.34 -11.61
N SER A 5 29.70 -6.25 -10.86
CA SER A 5 29.22 -5.09 -10.03
C SER A 5 29.20 -3.72 -10.77
N SER A 6 28.29 -2.74 -10.63
CA SER A 6 27.19 -2.41 -9.70
C SER A 6 26.66 -1.00 -10.06
N SER A 7 25.36 -0.74 -9.79
CA SER A 7 24.74 0.49 -9.23
C SER A 7 24.78 1.89 -9.89
N SER A 8 23.66 2.58 -9.62
CA SER A 8 23.10 3.89 -10.00
C SER A 8 23.84 5.19 -9.55
N THR A 9 23.46 6.33 -10.14
CA THR A 9 23.34 7.70 -9.55
C THR A 9 22.28 8.47 -10.38
N SER A 10 21.22 9.13 -9.90
CA SER A 10 20.97 10.24 -8.93
C SER A 10 20.79 11.62 -9.60
N ASP A 11 19.71 12.31 -9.22
CA ASP A 11 19.21 13.64 -9.63
C ASP A 11 20.09 14.84 -9.22
N SER A 12 19.84 16.02 -9.81
CA SER A 12 20.16 17.37 -9.26
C SER A 12 19.33 18.46 -10.00
N VAL A 13 18.32 19.11 -9.39
CA VAL A 13 18.24 20.33 -8.52
C VAL A 13 18.48 21.71 -9.16
N ALA A 14 17.53 22.64 -8.95
CA ALA A 14 17.67 24.09 -8.65
C ALA A 14 16.25 24.66 -8.35
N ALA A 15 15.85 25.08 -7.14
CA ALA A 15 16.24 26.20 -6.29
C ALA A 15 15.68 27.58 -6.72
N GLY A 16 14.79 28.15 -5.88
CA GLY A 16 14.49 29.59 -5.83
C GLY A 16 13.23 29.91 -4.99
N THR A 17 13.34 30.22 -3.69
CA THR A 17 13.46 31.53 -3.00
C THR A 17 12.11 32.11 -2.48
N TRP A 18 12.05 32.32 -1.15
CA TRP A 18 11.30 33.29 -0.31
C TRP A 18 10.26 34.26 -0.95
N SER A 19 9.13 34.64 -0.35
CA SER A 19 8.99 35.42 0.89
C SER A 19 7.50 35.63 1.20
N SER A 20 7.16 35.69 2.48
CA SER A 20 5.89 36.20 3.01
C SER A 20 5.68 37.67 2.65
N GLY A 21 4.50 37.99 2.12
CA GLY A 21 3.97 39.34 2.00
C GLY A 21 2.56 39.36 2.56
N ARG A 22 2.45 39.90 3.77
CA ARG A 22 1.20 40.19 4.48
C ARG A 22 0.60 41.44 3.82
N ASP A 23 -0.66 41.40 3.39
CA ASP A 23 -1.49 42.60 3.44
C ASP A 23 -2.94 42.25 3.77
N CYS A 24 -3.55 43.14 4.53
CA CYS A 24 -4.63 42.91 5.47
C CYS A 24 -5.72 43.94 5.16
N GLU A 25 -6.70 43.58 4.35
CA GLU A 25 -7.94 44.34 4.17
C GLU A 25 -9.02 43.31 3.81
N GLN A 26 -10.20 43.22 4.42
CA GLN A 26 -10.92 44.07 5.34
C GLN A 26 -12.04 43.19 5.92
N VAL A 27 -12.10 43.09 7.25
CA VAL A 27 -13.21 42.43 7.95
C VAL A 27 -14.44 43.31 7.79
N ASN A 28 -15.46 42.85 7.07
CA ASN A 28 -16.79 43.43 7.14
C ASN A 28 -17.53 42.78 8.33
N PRO A 29 -17.82 43.52 9.41
CA PRO A 29 -18.69 43.03 10.47
C PRO A 29 -20.14 43.16 9.98
N TRP A 30 -21.01 42.21 10.35
CA TRP A 30 -22.44 42.18 10.01
C TRP A 30 -22.79 41.58 8.64
N ALA A 31 -22.74 40.26 8.53
CA ALA A 31 -23.76 39.51 7.79
C ALA A 31 -23.92 38.14 8.45
N GLU A 32 -25.10 37.92 8.99
CA GLU A 32 -25.49 36.82 9.85
C GLU A 32 -25.41 35.47 9.13
N SER A 33 -25.13 34.43 9.90
CA SER A 33 -25.12 33.04 9.46
C SER A 33 -26.46 32.68 8.84
N SER A 34 -26.51 32.40 7.53
CA SER A 34 -27.72 31.85 6.89
C SER A 34 -27.79 30.35 7.17
N PRO A 35 -28.79 29.87 7.94
CA PRO A 35 -28.99 28.44 8.15
C PRO A 35 -29.76 27.85 6.97
N ASP A 36 -29.38 26.64 6.58
CA ASP A 36 -30.14 25.78 5.67
C ASP A 36 -30.48 26.34 4.27
N ASP A 37 -29.57 26.11 3.33
CA ASP A 37 -30.01 25.72 1.98
C ASP A 37 -29.33 24.39 1.60
N HIS A 38 -29.62 23.34 2.38
CA HIS A 38 -29.46 21.96 1.90
C HIS A 38 -30.60 21.63 0.93
N ARG A 39 -30.72 22.43 -0.14
CA ARG A 39 -31.59 22.11 -1.26
C ARG A 39 -30.86 21.08 -2.11
N CYS A 40 -31.02 19.80 -1.76
CA CYS A 40 -30.87 18.72 -2.73
C CYS A 40 -31.98 18.87 -3.78
N GLY A 41 -31.75 19.76 -4.75
CA GLY A 41 -32.58 19.86 -5.95
C GLY A 41 -32.38 18.64 -6.84
N PRO A 42 -33.38 18.28 -7.66
CA PRO A 42 -33.24 17.20 -8.63
C PRO A 42 -32.09 17.54 -9.58
N GLN A 43 -31.29 16.54 -9.98
CA GLN A 43 -30.20 16.70 -10.95
C GLN A 43 -30.65 17.63 -12.08
N GLY A 44 -30.02 18.80 -12.21
CA GLY A 44 -30.30 19.72 -13.30
C GLY A 44 -30.11 19.02 -14.65
N PRO A 45 -30.68 19.55 -15.75
CA PRO A 45 -30.50 18.93 -17.07
C PRO A 45 -29.01 18.77 -17.33
N SER A 46 -28.53 17.53 -17.44
CA SER A 46 -27.12 17.24 -17.75
C SER A 46 -26.69 18.09 -18.93
N ASP A 47 -25.58 18.81 -18.77
CA ASP A 47 -25.08 19.80 -19.72
C ASP A 47 -25.09 19.19 -21.13
N PRO A 48 -25.70 19.83 -22.14
CA PRO A 48 -25.67 19.33 -23.52
C PRO A 48 -24.26 18.93 -24.01
N ARG A 49 -23.21 19.60 -23.52
CA ARG A 49 -21.81 19.28 -23.82
C ARG A 49 -21.33 17.99 -23.14
N GLU A 50 -21.83 17.70 -21.95
CA GLU A 50 -21.54 16.46 -21.23
C GLU A 50 -22.19 15.26 -21.93
N ARG A 51 -23.46 15.41 -22.34
CA ARG A 51 -24.18 14.39 -23.14
C ARG A 51 -23.48 14.10 -24.47
N GLU A 52 -23.01 15.14 -25.16
CA GLU A 52 -22.26 14.97 -26.41
C GLU A 52 -20.93 14.24 -26.20
N ARG A 53 -20.22 14.53 -25.09
CA ARG A 53 -19.00 13.81 -24.71
C ARG A 53 -19.26 12.34 -24.41
N GLU A 54 -20.31 12.04 -23.64
CA GLU A 54 -20.72 10.67 -23.33
C GLU A 54 -21.10 9.91 -24.61
N GLN A 55 -21.88 10.54 -25.49
CA GLN A 55 -22.26 9.95 -26.77
C GLN A 55 -21.05 9.70 -27.66
N HIS A 56 -20.09 10.63 -27.73
CA HIS A 56 -18.84 10.44 -28.44
C HIS A 56 -17.98 9.33 -27.81
N ASP A 57 -17.94 9.22 -26.48
CA ASP A 57 -17.23 8.15 -25.78
C ASP A 57 -17.83 6.77 -26.06
N MET A 58 -19.16 6.68 -26.19
CA MET A 58 -19.84 5.46 -26.62
C MET A 58 -19.57 5.16 -28.09
N ASN A 59 -19.69 6.16 -28.98
CA ASN A 59 -19.57 5.97 -30.42
C ASN A 59 -18.15 5.62 -30.87
N LYS A 60 -17.12 6.03 -30.13
CA LYS A 60 -15.71 5.70 -30.46
C LYS A 60 -15.28 4.29 -30.02
N ARG A 61 -16.13 3.55 -29.28
CA ARG A 61 -15.82 2.19 -28.84
C ARG A 61 -16.07 1.20 -29.98
N LEU A 62 -15.09 0.34 -30.25
CA LEU A 62 -15.19 -0.70 -31.28
C LEU A 62 -16.12 -1.85 -30.89
N LEU A 63 -16.33 -2.06 -29.59
CA LEU A 63 -17.11 -3.15 -29.04
C LEU A 63 -18.31 -2.61 -28.27
N ASP A 64 -19.41 -3.36 -28.32
CA ASP A 64 -20.64 -3.05 -27.59
C ASP A 64 -20.36 -3.03 -26.06
N PRO A 65 -20.61 -1.89 -25.39
CA PRO A 65 -20.43 -1.77 -23.94
C PRO A 65 -21.24 -2.79 -23.12
N THR A 66 -22.38 -3.27 -23.62
CA THR A 66 -23.21 -4.25 -22.90
C THR A 66 -22.48 -5.57 -22.66
N ASN A 67 -21.54 -5.93 -23.53
CA ASN A 67 -20.76 -7.18 -23.47
C ASN A 67 -19.41 -7.02 -22.76
N THR A 68 -19.15 -5.87 -22.13
CA THR A 68 -17.86 -5.56 -21.48
C THR A 68 -17.42 -6.66 -20.50
N LEU A 69 -18.34 -7.19 -19.69
CA LEU A 69 -18.04 -8.26 -18.73
C LEU A 69 -17.58 -9.54 -19.42
N GLN A 70 -18.23 -9.94 -20.51
CA GLN A 70 -17.85 -11.11 -21.29
C GLN A 70 -16.47 -10.94 -21.93
N PHE A 71 -16.18 -9.75 -22.46
CA PHE A 71 -14.85 -9.44 -22.99
C PHE A 71 -13.77 -9.46 -21.91
N ASP A 72 -14.09 -9.02 -20.70
CA ASP A 72 -13.18 -9.10 -19.56
C ASP A 72 -12.90 -10.55 -19.16
N ASP A 73 -13.89 -11.43 -19.20
CA ASP A 73 -13.67 -12.86 -18.95
C ASP A 73 -12.79 -13.51 -20.01
N PHE A 74 -12.93 -13.14 -21.28
CA PHE A 74 -11.99 -13.58 -22.33
C PHE A 74 -10.56 -13.07 -22.09
N LYS A 75 -10.39 -11.80 -21.69
CA LYS A 75 -9.08 -11.25 -21.32
C LYS A 75 -8.46 -12.01 -20.15
N LYS A 76 -9.26 -12.39 -19.15
CA LYS A 76 -8.82 -13.21 -18.00
C LYS A 76 -8.38 -14.60 -18.43
N SER A 77 -9.22 -15.34 -19.17
CA SER A 77 -8.89 -16.70 -19.64
C SER A 77 -7.65 -16.71 -20.52
N TYR A 78 -7.51 -15.74 -21.42
CA TYR A 78 -6.28 -15.60 -22.22
C TYR A 78 -5.07 -15.24 -21.36
N GLY A 79 -5.24 -14.36 -20.37
CA GLY A 79 -4.22 -14.03 -19.39
C GLY A 79 -3.74 -15.23 -18.57
N GLU A 80 -4.61 -16.20 -18.26
CA GLU A 80 -4.25 -17.46 -17.60
C GLU A 80 -3.41 -18.36 -18.50
N ILE A 81 -3.74 -18.46 -19.79
CA ILE A 81 -2.94 -19.22 -20.77
C ILE A 81 -1.53 -18.62 -20.86
N LEU A 82 -1.44 -17.30 -21.02
CA LEU A 82 -0.16 -16.58 -21.05
C LEU A 82 0.64 -16.76 -19.76
N HIS A 83 -0.04 -16.80 -18.61
CA HIS A 83 0.60 -17.07 -17.32
C HIS A 83 1.23 -18.47 -17.29
N ARG A 84 0.48 -19.50 -17.71
CA ARG A 84 0.95 -20.90 -17.73
C ARG A 84 2.12 -21.11 -18.69
N TRP A 85 2.24 -20.28 -19.73
CA TRP A 85 3.37 -20.27 -20.65
C TRP A 85 4.56 -19.41 -20.18
N GLY A 86 4.46 -18.76 -19.01
CA GLY A 86 5.52 -17.91 -18.48
C GLY A 86 5.61 -16.51 -19.12
N LEU A 87 4.66 -16.13 -19.99
CA LEU A 87 4.64 -14.85 -20.71
C LEU A 87 3.99 -13.74 -19.86
N ARG A 88 4.69 -13.34 -18.79
CA ARG A 88 4.18 -12.39 -17.78
C ARG A 88 3.91 -10.98 -18.33
N GLU A 89 4.80 -10.46 -19.17
CA GLU A 89 4.64 -9.12 -19.76
C GLU A 89 3.41 -9.05 -20.67
N LYS A 90 3.23 -10.06 -21.52
CA LYS A 90 2.07 -10.15 -22.42
C LYS A 90 0.76 -10.28 -21.65
N ARG A 91 0.77 -11.00 -20.53
CA ARG A 91 -0.38 -11.05 -19.62
C ARG A 91 -0.72 -9.66 -19.08
N ALA A 92 0.28 -8.88 -18.64
CA ALA A 92 0.05 -7.52 -18.15
C ALA A 92 -0.51 -6.61 -19.25
N ASP A 93 0.03 -6.72 -20.47
CA ASP A 93 -0.44 -5.97 -21.64
C ASP A 93 -1.91 -6.23 -21.98
N VAL A 94 -2.40 -7.44 -21.76
CA VAL A 94 -3.81 -7.79 -21.97
C VAL A 94 -4.68 -7.34 -20.81
N LEU A 95 -4.27 -7.64 -19.58
CA LEU A 95 -5.10 -7.42 -18.38
C LEU A 95 -5.22 -5.95 -17.98
N LYS A 96 -4.32 -5.07 -18.42
CA LYS A 96 -4.45 -3.61 -18.19
C LYS A 96 -5.70 -3.00 -18.84
N PHE A 97 -6.29 -3.70 -19.81
CA PHE A 97 -7.53 -3.30 -20.48
C PHE A 97 -8.77 -4.00 -19.94
N ALA A 98 -8.65 -4.80 -18.86
CA ALA A 98 -9.82 -5.32 -18.16
C ALA A 98 -10.49 -4.19 -17.37
N SER A 99 -11.81 -4.14 -17.38
CA SER A 99 -12.58 -3.06 -16.74
C SER A 99 -12.66 -3.26 -15.22
N CYS A 100 -12.63 -4.51 -14.77
CA CYS A 100 -12.55 -4.84 -13.35
C CYS A 100 -11.09 -4.79 -12.86
N PRO A 101 -10.81 -4.08 -11.75
CA PRO A 101 -9.50 -4.17 -11.12
C PRO A 101 -9.21 -5.62 -10.68
N PRO A 102 -7.93 -5.99 -10.53
CA PRO A 102 -7.57 -7.29 -9.97
C PRO A 102 -8.32 -7.54 -8.67
N GLU A 103 -8.87 -8.74 -8.47
CA GLU A 103 -9.52 -9.06 -7.20
C GLU A 103 -8.52 -8.84 -6.05
N PRO A 104 -8.98 -8.28 -4.90
CA PRO A 104 -8.18 -8.25 -3.69
C PRO A 104 -7.65 -9.66 -3.39
N HIS A 105 -6.44 -9.73 -2.85
CA HIS A 105 -5.83 -11.00 -2.52
C HIS A 105 -6.70 -11.75 -1.49
N LYS A 106 -7.40 -12.81 -1.94
CA LYS A 106 -8.15 -13.72 -1.07
C LYS A 106 -7.17 -14.70 -0.44
N GLY A 107 -6.60 -14.33 0.70
CA GLY A 107 -5.64 -15.18 1.41
C GLY A 107 -5.36 -14.71 2.84
N ILE A 108 -4.42 -15.38 3.50
CA ILE A 108 -3.99 -15.04 4.87
C ILE A 108 -3.25 -13.70 4.84
N GLU A 109 -3.75 -12.72 5.57
CA GLU A 109 -3.06 -11.44 5.79
C GLU A 109 -2.28 -11.47 7.10
N PHE A 110 -1.01 -11.07 7.05
CA PHE A 110 -0.18 -10.91 8.24
C PHE A 110 -0.35 -9.51 8.80
N GLY A 111 -1.01 -9.40 9.95
CA GLY A 111 -1.03 -8.17 10.74
C GLY A 111 0.26 -7.97 11.52
N VAL A 112 0.81 -6.75 11.52
CA VAL A 112 1.90 -6.38 12.43
C VAL A 112 1.27 -5.93 13.74
N TYR A 113 1.76 -6.46 14.87
CA TYR A 113 1.31 -6.09 16.20
C TYR A 113 2.46 -5.44 16.96
N CYS A 114 2.15 -4.40 17.74
CA CYS A 114 3.16 -3.75 18.57
C CYS A 114 3.67 -4.72 19.65
N CYS A 115 4.97 -4.96 19.71
CA CYS A 115 5.58 -5.85 20.71
C CYS A 115 5.42 -5.37 22.17
N HIS A 116 5.03 -4.11 22.40
CA HIS A 116 4.86 -3.56 23.74
C HIS A 116 3.41 -3.60 24.24
N CYS A 117 2.46 -3.12 23.45
CA CYS A 117 1.04 -3.01 23.86
C CYS A 117 0.10 -3.94 23.09
N ARG A 118 0.64 -4.74 22.16
CA ARG A 118 -0.10 -5.72 21.33
C ARG A 118 -1.23 -5.15 20.47
N SER A 119 -1.36 -3.82 20.37
CA SER A 119 -2.29 -3.20 19.43
C SER A 119 -1.83 -3.44 17.99
N GLN A 120 -2.78 -3.63 17.08
CA GLN A 120 -2.49 -3.73 15.65
C GLN A 120 -1.78 -2.45 15.17
N ALA A 121 -0.71 -2.62 14.41
CA ALA A 121 0.14 -1.56 13.90
C ALA A 121 0.10 -1.56 12.37
N ARG A 122 -0.03 -0.37 11.78
CA ARG A 122 -0.03 -0.17 10.31
C ARG A 122 1.18 0.63 9.81
N GLY A 123 2.22 0.79 10.64
CA GLY A 123 3.39 1.60 10.32
C GLY A 123 4.58 1.28 11.21
N THR A 124 5.60 2.13 11.18
CA THR A 124 6.84 1.99 11.95
C THR A 124 6.68 2.39 13.42
N GLN A 125 5.69 3.21 13.74
CA GLN A 125 5.35 3.64 15.09
C GLN A 125 3.93 3.20 15.46
N CYS A 126 3.77 2.78 16.70
CA CYS A 126 2.51 2.33 17.23
C CYS A 126 1.59 3.54 17.44
N ALA A 127 0.38 3.50 16.91
CA ALA A 127 -0.59 4.58 17.07
C ALA A 127 -0.97 4.79 18.56
N VAL A 128 -0.95 3.72 19.36
CA VAL A 128 -1.34 3.71 20.77
C VAL A 128 -0.19 4.16 21.67
N CYS A 129 0.93 3.44 21.70
CA CYS A 129 2.02 3.70 22.66
C CYS A 129 3.16 4.57 22.10
N LYS A 130 3.09 4.98 20.83
CA LYS A 130 4.10 5.80 20.12
C LYS A 130 5.50 5.19 20.01
N ARG A 131 5.71 3.97 20.53
CA ARG A 131 6.96 3.22 20.37
C ARG A 131 7.07 2.65 18.97
N LEU A 132 8.30 2.29 18.59
CA LEU A 132 8.54 1.52 17.37
C LEU A 132 7.73 0.22 17.42
N THR A 133 7.08 -0.10 16.32
CA THR A 133 6.21 -1.28 16.21
C THR A 133 7.01 -2.57 16.20
N PHE A 134 8.22 -2.49 15.63
CA PHE A 134 9.17 -3.57 15.57
C PHE A 134 10.59 -3.08 15.84
N GLN A 135 11.22 -3.66 16.85
CA GLN A 135 12.57 -3.35 17.28
C GLN A 135 13.30 -4.69 17.53
N CYS A 136 14.58 -4.76 17.16
CA CYS A 136 15.36 -5.94 17.41
C CYS A 136 15.51 -6.20 18.91
N ALA A 137 15.12 -7.38 19.37
CA ALA A 137 15.23 -7.78 20.77
C ALA A 137 16.68 -7.88 21.30
N ILE A 138 17.68 -7.85 20.41
CA ILE A 138 19.10 -7.99 20.76
C ILE A 138 19.81 -6.63 20.78
N CYS A 139 19.68 -5.84 19.72
CA CYS A 139 20.35 -4.53 19.65
C CYS A 139 19.45 -3.35 20.01
N HIS A 140 18.15 -3.56 20.21
CA HIS A 140 17.16 -2.53 20.51
C HIS A 140 17.14 -1.38 19.48
N VAL A 141 17.44 -1.67 18.22
CA VAL A 141 17.32 -0.71 17.11
C VAL A 141 16.18 -1.13 16.18
N ALA A 142 15.55 -0.14 15.53
CA ALA A 142 14.58 -0.36 14.47
C ALA A 142 15.20 -1.25 13.38
N VAL A 143 14.51 -2.33 13.00
CA VAL A 143 14.99 -3.22 11.96
C VAL A 143 14.66 -2.65 10.60
N ARG A 144 15.70 -2.41 9.78
CA ARG A 144 15.54 -2.05 8.37
C ARG A 144 16.09 -3.20 7.53
N GLY A 145 15.26 -3.76 6.64
CA GLY A 145 15.63 -4.91 5.82
C GLY A 145 15.23 -6.25 6.45
N SER A 146 16.06 -7.27 6.26
CA SER A 146 15.75 -8.65 6.64
C SER A 146 15.57 -8.82 8.15
N SER A 147 14.45 -9.44 8.51
CA SER A 147 14.08 -9.69 9.90
C SER A 147 13.55 -11.09 10.10
N ASN A 148 13.69 -11.60 11.32
CA ASN A 148 13.01 -12.80 11.79
C ASN A 148 12.16 -12.42 13.00
N PHE A 149 10.93 -12.93 13.08
CA PHE A 149 10.06 -12.78 14.23
C PHE A 149 9.32 -14.09 14.49
N CYS A 150 9.01 -14.36 15.75
CA CYS A 150 8.22 -15.51 16.12
C CYS A 150 6.73 -15.23 15.94
N LEU A 151 6.00 -16.17 15.35
CA LEU A 151 4.55 -16.06 15.17
C LEU A 151 3.77 -16.17 16.49
N SER A 152 4.36 -16.83 17.50
CA SER A 152 3.71 -17.10 18.79
C SER A 152 3.87 -15.93 19.78
N CYS A 153 5.06 -15.33 19.88
CA CYS A 153 5.29 -14.22 20.82
C CYS A 153 5.40 -12.83 20.16
N GLY A 154 5.58 -12.77 18.84
CA GLY A 154 5.76 -11.51 18.09
C GLY A 154 7.12 -10.83 18.27
N HIS A 155 8.02 -11.37 19.11
CA HIS A 155 9.38 -10.85 19.26
C HIS A 155 10.29 -11.31 18.12
N GLY A 156 11.30 -10.50 17.81
CA GLY A 156 12.18 -10.76 16.69
C GLY A 156 13.32 -9.75 16.59
N GLY A 157 13.97 -9.71 15.44
CA GLY A 157 15.03 -8.77 15.16
C GLY A 157 15.69 -8.95 13.81
N HIS A 158 16.84 -8.29 13.64
CA HIS A 158 17.69 -8.45 12.47
C HIS A 158 18.03 -9.92 12.26
N THR A 159 17.94 -10.40 11.02
CA THR A 159 18.20 -11.81 10.69
C THR A 159 19.55 -12.29 11.23
N SER A 160 20.62 -11.50 11.07
CA SER A 160 21.95 -11.83 11.59
C SER A 160 21.96 -12.04 13.11
N HIS A 161 21.45 -11.07 13.88
CA HIS A 161 21.39 -11.18 15.34
C HIS A 161 20.57 -12.37 15.80
N MET A 162 19.41 -12.62 15.17
CA MET A 162 18.56 -13.74 15.54
C MET A 162 19.25 -15.08 15.24
N MET A 163 19.91 -15.20 14.08
CA MET A 163 20.69 -16.39 13.74
C MET A 163 21.84 -16.63 14.73
N ASP A 164 22.60 -15.59 15.06
CA ASP A 164 23.73 -15.70 16.00
C ASP A 164 23.29 -16.06 17.43
N TRP A 165 22.15 -15.52 17.88
CA TRP A 165 21.55 -15.85 19.17
C TRP A 165 21.14 -17.33 19.23
N PHE A 166 20.36 -17.77 18.26
CA PHE A 166 19.80 -19.12 18.26
C PHE A 166 20.81 -20.23 17.91
N ARG A 167 22.07 -19.89 17.61
CA ARG A 167 23.16 -20.89 17.58
C ARG A 167 23.53 -21.42 18.96
N ARG A 168 23.24 -20.67 20.03
CA ARG A 168 23.67 -20.99 21.41
C ARG A 168 22.55 -20.98 22.43
N GLN A 169 21.38 -20.45 22.06
CA GLN A 169 20.22 -20.30 22.92
C GLN A 169 19.01 -20.89 22.21
N ASP A 170 18.09 -21.48 22.94
CA ASP A 170 16.81 -22.00 22.47
C ASP A 170 15.64 -21.09 22.86
N GLU A 171 15.81 -20.30 23.92
CA GLU A 171 14.86 -19.28 24.37
C GLU A 171 15.00 -17.95 23.63
N CYS A 172 13.89 -17.19 23.58
CA CYS A 172 13.85 -15.90 22.91
C CYS A 172 14.67 -14.82 23.60
N PRO A 173 15.42 -14.01 22.82
CA PRO A 173 16.25 -12.92 23.36
C PRO A 173 15.47 -11.83 24.09
N ALA A 174 14.14 -11.74 23.89
CA ALA A 174 13.29 -10.80 24.62
C ALA A 174 12.98 -11.25 26.06
N GLY A 175 13.37 -12.46 26.47
CA GLY A 175 13.12 -12.99 27.81
C GLY A 175 11.67 -13.38 28.08
N CYS A 176 10.87 -13.64 27.03
CA CYS A 176 9.47 -14.03 27.17
C CYS A 176 9.25 -15.54 27.37
N GLY A 177 10.32 -16.34 27.45
CA GLY A 177 10.27 -17.79 27.70
C GLY A 177 9.79 -18.66 26.53
N CYS A 178 9.59 -18.12 25.32
CA CYS A 178 9.26 -18.96 24.16
C CYS A 178 10.51 -19.69 23.66
N HIS A 179 10.31 -20.96 23.26
CA HIS A 179 11.27 -21.71 22.46
C HIS A 179 10.97 -21.44 20.99
N CYS A 180 11.35 -20.24 20.57
CA CYS A 180 10.79 -19.60 19.39
C CYS A 180 11.13 -20.32 18.06
N LEU A 181 12.17 -21.17 18.00
CA LEU A 181 12.43 -22.05 16.84
C LEU A 181 11.49 -23.26 16.77
N LEU A 182 11.05 -23.79 17.92
CA LEU A 182 10.17 -24.96 18.00
C LEU A 182 8.69 -24.58 17.90
N GLN A 183 8.33 -23.43 18.47
CA GLN A 183 6.94 -22.94 18.52
C GLN A 183 6.51 -22.20 17.24
N SER A 184 7.38 -22.06 16.24
CA SER A 184 7.07 -21.37 14.98
C SER A 184 6.80 -22.34 13.82
N THR A 185 6.90 -23.65 14.04
CA THR A 185 6.44 -24.68 13.09
C THR A 185 5.00 -25.04 13.41
N PHE A 186 4.07 -24.58 12.58
CA PHE A 186 2.71 -25.11 12.50
C PHE A 186 2.65 -26.19 11.42
#